data_AF-A0A358HRF2-F1
#
_entry.id   AF-A0A358HRF2-F1
#
_cell.length_a   1.000
_cell.length_b   1.000
_cell.length_c   1.000
_cell.angle_alpha   90.00
_cell.angle_beta   90.00
_cell.angle_gamma   90.00
#
_symmetry.space_group_name_H-M   'P 1'
#
loop_
_entity.id
_entity.type
_entity.pdbx_description
1 polymer ?
#
loop_
_entity_poly.entity_id
_entity_poly.type
_entity_poly.pdbx_seq_one_letter_code
_entity_poly.pdbx_strand_id
1 'polypeptide(L)'
;VIMFVVGAIALIAMSWLLARAIAGAIGGLTNKMGRLAENDFDVDINEVQRADEIGSMGRAVLVFRENGIERKKLEAIQAEADKKRRIRMETQEKYIREFDEAVVSVMAEVGVAVQQLHSASNVLRSSADVAATQSMAVSSGTEEASSNVQLVATAATELSASINEISSQVTETSNMAQSATERARNTNENIQGLNDAALKIGEVIGLISDIAGQTNLLALNATIEAARAGDAGKGFAVVASEVKNLANQTGKATEDITNQINGIQQATSLAVDAIDEIVRMISDISERAAAVAAAVEEQTVATGEISQNVEQAAAGTEEISAAMQGVSGAVADTNVAANDVHGSATNLGTQSESLRGQIDGFLERMRSL
;
A
#
# COMPACT_ATOMS: atom_id res chain seq x y z
N VAL A 1 62.98 -121.31 78.32
CA VAL A 1 63.54 -119.95 78.15
C VAL A 1 63.65 -119.54 76.69
N ILE A 2 64.26 -120.34 75.79
CA ILE A 2 64.43 -119.99 74.36
C ILE A 2 63.09 -119.76 73.60
N MET A 3 62.04 -120.54 73.88
CA MET A 3 60.73 -120.38 73.23
C MET A 3 60.02 -119.06 73.59
N PHE A 4 60.27 -118.50 74.78
CA PHE A 4 59.73 -117.20 75.22
C PHE A 4 60.44 -116.03 74.54
N VAL A 5 61.74 -116.15 74.24
CA VAL A 5 62.53 -115.11 73.58
C VAL A 5 62.16 -114.99 72.09
N VAL A 6 61.93 -116.11 71.41
CA VAL A 6 61.49 -116.10 70.00
C VAL A 6 60.07 -115.56 69.86
N GLY A 7 59.16 -115.91 70.77
CA GLY A 7 57.81 -115.33 70.82
C GLY A 7 57.81 -113.83 71.08
N ALA A 8 58.69 -113.33 71.95
CA ALA A 8 58.85 -111.90 72.20
C ALA A 8 59.42 -111.14 71.00
N ILE A 9 60.43 -111.69 70.31
CA ILE A 9 61.00 -111.07 69.10
C ILE A 9 59.99 -111.04 67.95
N ALA A 10 59.20 -112.11 67.76
CA ALA A 10 58.14 -112.14 66.76
C ALA A 10 57.05 -111.10 67.04
N LEU A 11 56.63 -110.94 68.31
CA LEU A 11 55.67 -109.90 68.71
C LEU A 11 56.22 -108.49 68.55
N ILE A 12 57.50 -108.25 68.85
CA ILE A 12 58.14 -106.95 68.65
C ILE A 12 58.29 -106.62 67.16
N ALA A 13 58.71 -107.60 66.34
CA ALA A 13 58.82 -107.42 64.89
C ALA A 13 57.45 -107.18 64.24
N MET A 14 56.42 -107.90 64.69
CA MET A 14 55.05 -107.73 64.19
C MET A 14 54.45 -106.38 64.63
N SER A 15 54.67 -105.96 65.88
CA SER A 15 54.30 -104.61 66.35
C SER A 15 55.05 -103.51 65.61
N TRP A 16 56.33 -103.70 65.31
CA TRP A 16 57.12 -102.71 64.57
C TRP A 16 56.68 -102.61 63.10
N LEU A 17 56.36 -103.73 62.46
CA LEU A 17 55.81 -103.76 61.10
C LEU A 17 54.41 -103.12 61.04
N LEU A 18 53.53 -103.41 62.01
CA LEU A 18 52.22 -102.77 62.13
C LEU A 18 52.35 -101.26 62.40
N ALA A 19 53.20 -100.86 63.35
CA ALA A 19 53.43 -99.46 63.66
C ALA A 19 54.02 -98.70 62.46
N ARG A 20 54.96 -99.28 61.71
CA ARG A 20 55.56 -98.66 60.52
C ARG A 20 54.57 -98.58 59.36
N ALA A 21 53.72 -99.58 59.17
CA ALA A 21 52.68 -99.57 58.15
C ALA A 21 51.58 -98.53 58.46
N ILE A 22 51.15 -98.42 59.72
CA ILE A 22 50.15 -97.45 60.17
C ILE A 22 50.73 -96.03 60.14
N ALA A 23 51.92 -95.81 60.72
CA ALA A 23 52.57 -94.49 60.74
C ALA A 23 52.90 -93.98 59.33
N GLY A 24 53.30 -94.87 58.42
CA GLY A 24 53.53 -94.53 57.01
C GLY A 24 52.24 -94.11 56.29
N ALA A 25 51.14 -94.84 56.51
CA ALA A 25 49.86 -94.53 55.89
C ALA A 25 49.21 -93.26 56.47
N ILE A 26 49.31 -93.03 57.79
CA ILE A 26 48.88 -91.78 58.43
C ILE A 26 49.73 -90.62 57.94
N GLY A 27 51.06 -90.75 57.90
CA GLY A 27 51.96 -89.71 57.39
C GLY A 27 51.68 -89.35 55.93
N GLY A 28 51.34 -90.33 55.10
CA GLY A 28 50.90 -90.14 53.72
C GLY A 28 49.61 -89.33 53.63
N LEU A 29 48.57 -89.70 54.41
CA LEU A 29 47.31 -88.95 54.46
C LEU A 29 47.49 -87.54 55.03
N THR A 30 48.36 -87.35 56.04
CA THR A 30 48.68 -86.03 56.60
C THR A 30 49.35 -85.11 55.57
N ASN A 31 50.27 -85.64 54.75
CA ASN A 31 50.89 -84.87 53.68
C ASN A 31 49.87 -84.50 52.59
N LYS A 32 49.03 -85.46 52.16
CA LYS A 32 47.95 -85.21 51.21
C LYS A 32 46.96 -84.17 51.73
N MET A 33 46.61 -84.21 53.02
CA MET A 33 45.78 -83.21 53.68
C MET A 33 46.46 -81.83 53.74
N GLY A 34 47.78 -81.78 53.96
CA GLY A 34 48.58 -80.56 53.87
C GLY A 34 48.51 -79.93 52.47
N ARG A 35 48.70 -80.73 51.42
CA ARG A 35 48.56 -80.26 50.02
C ARG A 35 47.14 -79.75 49.71
N LEU A 36 46.10 -80.43 50.18
CA LEU A 36 44.71 -79.96 50.05
C LEU A 36 44.45 -78.65 50.81
N ALA A 37 45.07 -78.45 51.97
CA ALA A 37 45.00 -77.19 52.73
C ALA A 37 45.69 -76.03 52.00
N GLU A 38 46.70 -76.32 51.18
CA GLU A 38 47.37 -75.37 50.28
C GLU A 38 46.60 -75.12 48.96
N ASN A 39 45.38 -75.66 48.82
CA ASN A 39 44.55 -75.64 47.59
C ASN A 39 45.16 -76.40 46.40
N ASP A 40 46.07 -77.34 46.64
CA ASP A 40 46.53 -78.31 45.66
C ASP A 40 45.63 -79.55 45.69
N PHE A 41 44.69 -79.60 44.74
CA PHE A 41 43.71 -80.68 44.60
C PHE A 41 44.16 -81.78 43.63
N ASP A 42 45.37 -81.69 43.07
CA ASP A 42 45.96 -82.72 42.18
C ASP A 42 46.72 -83.77 43.00
N VAL A 43 45.97 -84.43 43.88
CA VAL A 43 46.50 -85.39 44.84
C VAL A 43 45.75 -86.71 44.67
N ASP A 44 46.51 -87.79 44.43
CA ASP A 44 45.98 -89.14 44.28
C ASP A 44 45.82 -89.83 45.65
N ILE A 45 44.58 -90.18 46.00
CA ILE A 45 44.21 -90.73 47.32
C ILE A 45 43.96 -92.24 47.19
N ASN A 46 45.04 -92.99 46.99
CA ASN A 46 45.02 -94.46 46.83
C ASN A 46 44.55 -95.23 48.08
N GLU A 47 44.54 -94.60 49.26
CA GLU A 47 44.16 -95.23 50.53
C GLU A 47 42.64 -95.51 50.63
N VAL A 48 41.82 -94.93 49.75
CA VAL A 48 40.34 -95.11 49.71
C VAL A 48 39.93 -96.58 49.56
N GLN A 49 40.76 -97.40 48.91
CA GLN A 49 40.48 -98.82 48.66
C GLN A 49 40.73 -99.73 49.87
N ARG A 50 41.24 -99.19 50.99
CA ARG A 50 41.49 -99.97 52.21
C ARG A 50 40.18 -100.20 52.99
N ALA A 51 40.07 -101.39 53.59
CA ALA A 51 38.93 -101.79 54.42
C ALA A 51 39.10 -101.44 55.92
N ASP A 52 40.19 -100.77 56.29
CA ASP A 52 40.55 -100.38 57.66
C ASP A 52 40.20 -98.90 57.96
N GLU A 53 40.53 -98.43 59.17
CA GLU A 53 40.33 -97.06 59.62
C GLU A 53 41.09 -96.04 58.75
N ILE A 54 42.24 -96.44 58.19
CA ILE A 54 43.01 -95.63 57.24
C ILE A 54 42.22 -95.43 55.94
N GLY A 55 41.51 -96.45 55.47
CA GLY A 55 40.58 -96.32 54.35
C GLY A 55 39.40 -95.38 54.65
N SER A 56 38.92 -95.37 55.89
CA SER A 56 37.89 -94.40 56.33
C SER A 56 38.42 -92.96 56.32
N MET A 57 39.66 -92.74 56.78
CA MET A 57 40.32 -91.43 56.69
C MET A 57 40.57 -91.04 55.23
N GLY A 58 40.99 -91.97 54.37
CA GLY A 58 41.16 -91.73 52.93
C GLY A 58 39.87 -91.29 52.24
N ARG A 59 38.72 -91.91 52.58
CA ARG A 59 37.39 -91.47 52.11
C ARG A 59 37.03 -90.06 52.61
N ALA A 60 37.34 -89.73 53.86
CA ALA A 60 37.10 -88.38 54.40
C ALA A 60 37.97 -87.32 53.70
N VAL A 61 39.24 -87.63 53.42
CA VAL A 61 40.16 -86.75 52.67
C VAL A 61 39.72 -86.60 51.22
N LEU A 62 39.16 -87.65 50.60
CA LEU A 62 38.56 -87.59 49.26
C LEU A 62 37.36 -86.63 49.21
N VAL A 63 36.45 -86.70 50.20
CA VAL A 63 35.33 -85.75 50.32
C VAL A 63 35.85 -84.32 50.49
N PHE A 64 36.94 -84.12 51.24
CA PHE A 64 37.55 -82.79 51.41
C PHE A 64 38.14 -82.25 50.10
N ARG A 65 38.79 -83.11 49.30
CA ARG A 65 39.27 -82.78 47.94
C ARG A 65 38.12 -82.42 47.01
N GLU A 66 37.06 -83.23 46.97
CA GLU A 66 35.88 -82.99 46.13
C GLU A 66 35.18 -81.68 46.51
N ASN A 67 34.98 -81.42 47.81
CA ASN A 67 34.42 -80.15 48.29
C ASN A 67 35.31 -78.96 47.96
N GLY A 68 36.64 -79.11 48.00
CA GLY A 68 37.59 -78.06 47.64
C GLY A 68 37.59 -77.73 46.13
N ILE A 69 37.49 -78.76 45.27
CA ILE A 69 37.31 -78.60 43.82
C ILE A 69 35.98 -77.91 43.52
N GLU A 70 34.90 -78.35 44.16
CA GLU A 70 33.57 -77.74 43.96
C GLU A 70 33.53 -76.30 44.48
N ARG A 71 34.17 -75.99 45.62
CA ARG A 71 34.30 -74.61 46.12
C ARG A 71 35.03 -73.72 45.12
N LYS A 72 36.17 -74.15 44.59
CA LYS A 72 36.95 -73.39 43.59
C LYS A 72 36.16 -73.16 42.29
N LYS A 73 35.36 -74.15 41.89
CA LYS A 73 34.45 -74.05 40.73
C LYS A 73 33.31 -73.06 41.00
N LEU A 74 32.68 -73.11 42.17
CA LEU A 74 31.64 -72.18 42.58
C LEU A 74 32.17 -70.75 42.71
N GLU A 75 33.36 -70.55 43.27
CA GLU A 75 34.04 -69.25 43.34
C GLU A 75 34.32 -68.69 41.94
N ALA A 76 34.77 -69.51 40.99
CA ALA A 76 34.97 -69.09 39.61
C ALA A 76 33.65 -68.70 38.90
N ILE A 77 32.57 -69.48 39.13
CA ILE A 77 31.23 -69.18 38.59
C ILE A 77 30.69 -67.88 39.21
N GLN A 78 30.82 -67.68 40.53
CA GLN A 78 30.41 -66.45 41.21
C GLN A 78 31.21 -65.25 40.72
N ALA A 79 32.53 -65.35 40.61
CA ALA A 79 33.37 -64.28 40.10
C ALA A 79 33.02 -63.90 38.65
N GLU A 80 32.70 -64.87 37.79
CA GLU A 80 32.23 -64.60 36.43
C GLU A 80 30.83 -63.99 36.40
N ALA A 81 29.92 -64.45 37.27
CA ALA A 81 28.57 -63.89 37.41
C ALA A 81 28.61 -62.44 37.93
N ASP A 82 29.44 -62.15 38.93
CA ASP A 82 29.64 -60.81 39.48
C ASP A 82 30.29 -59.88 38.46
N LYS A 83 31.27 -60.37 37.68
CA LYS A 83 31.86 -59.61 36.56
C LYS A 83 30.81 -59.28 35.49
N LYS A 84 29.98 -60.25 35.09
CA LYS A 84 28.88 -60.03 34.14
C LYS A 84 27.85 -59.04 34.70
N ARG A 85 27.52 -59.13 35.99
CA ARG A 85 26.61 -58.21 36.67
C ARG A 85 27.17 -56.79 36.71
N ARG A 86 28.45 -56.62 37.06
CA ARG A 86 29.13 -55.32 37.08
C ARG A 86 29.18 -54.68 35.69
N ILE A 87 29.60 -55.43 34.67
CA ILE A 87 29.61 -54.94 33.28
C ILE A 87 28.21 -54.51 32.84
N ARG A 88 27.18 -55.27 33.21
CA ARG A 88 25.79 -54.94 32.91
C ARG A 88 25.35 -53.65 33.60
N MET A 89 25.68 -53.46 34.87
CA MET A 89 25.39 -52.23 35.62
C MET A 89 26.11 -51.02 35.02
N GLU A 90 27.41 -51.13 34.74
CA GLU A 90 28.20 -50.06 34.11
C GLU A 90 27.65 -49.68 32.72
N THR A 91 27.23 -50.68 31.94
CA THR A 91 26.61 -50.46 30.62
C THR A 91 25.24 -49.80 30.73
N GLN A 92 24.40 -50.23 31.69
CA GLN A 92 23.10 -49.61 31.95
C GLN A 92 23.26 -48.15 32.41
N GLU A 93 24.19 -47.87 33.32
CA GLU A 93 24.45 -46.51 33.79
C GLU A 93 24.95 -45.61 32.66
N LYS A 94 25.78 -46.14 31.76
CA LYS A 94 26.20 -45.44 30.54
C LYS A 94 25.00 -45.09 29.66
N TYR A 95 24.13 -46.06 29.35
CA TYR A 95 22.94 -45.78 28.53
C TYR A 95 21.95 -44.82 29.19
N ILE A 96 21.80 -44.88 30.52
CA ILE A 96 20.99 -43.93 31.28
C ILE A 96 21.55 -42.51 31.16
N ARG A 97 22.88 -42.33 31.26
CA ARG A 97 23.52 -41.02 31.07
C ARG A 97 23.37 -40.50 29.65
N GLU A 98 23.66 -41.33 28.65
CA GLU A 98 23.51 -40.94 27.23
C GLU A 98 22.06 -40.56 26.91
N PHE A 99 21.08 -41.28 27.47
CA PHE A 99 19.67 -40.94 27.33
C PHE A 99 19.29 -39.63 28.05
N ASP A 100 19.76 -39.43 29.28
CA ASP A 100 19.56 -38.18 30.06
C ASP A 100 20.09 -36.96 29.29
N GLU A 101 21.34 -37.03 28.82
CA GLU A 101 21.97 -35.97 28.02
C GLU A 101 21.20 -35.69 26.73
N ALA A 102 20.78 -36.74 26.00
CA ALA A 102 20.02 -36.60 24.77
C ALA A 102 18.64 -35.94 25.01
N VAL A 103 17.93 -36.36 26.05
CA VAL A 103 16.62 -35.77 26.42
C VAL A 103 16.78 -34.32 26.83
N VAL A 104 17.76 -34.00 27.69
CA VAL A 104 18.00 -32.63 28.14
C VAL A 104 18.31 -31.71 26.96
N SER A 105 19.12 -32.18 26.00
CA SER A 105 19.41 -31.44 24.76
C SER A 105 18.15 -31.17 23.94
N VAL A 106 17.34 -32.19 23.67
CA VAL A 106 16.10 -32.04 22.89
C VAL A 106 15.10 -31.12 23.60
N MET A 107 14.94 -31.24 24.93
CA MET A 107 14.05 -30.37 25.70
C MET A 107 14.53 -28.91 25.70
N ALA A 108 15.85 -28.68 25.73
CA ALA A 108 16.41 -27.33 25.60
C ALA A 108 16.12 -26.74 24.22
N GLU A 109 16.29 -27.51 23.15
CA GLU A 109 15.95 -27.09 21.78
C GLU A 109 14.46 -26.76 21.62
N VAL A 110 13.57 -27.60 22.18
CA VAL A 110 12.12 -27.34 22.16
C VAL A 110 11.78 -26.07 22.93
N GLY A 111 12.42 -25.83 24.10
CA GLY A 111 12.24 -24.60 24.86
C GLY A 111 12.63 -23.35 24.06
N VAL A 112 13.76 -23.40 23.32
CA VAL A 112 14.17 -22.31 22.42
C VAL A 112 13.15 -22.10 21.30
N ALA A 113 12.68 -23.17 20.67
CA ALA A 113 11.68 -23.08 19.59
C ALA A 113 10.35 -22.49 20.09
N VAL A 114 9.88 -22.85 21.28
CA VAL A 114 8.69 -22.27 21.91
C VAL A 114 8.86 -20.77 22.16
N GLN A 115 10.02 -20.35 22.68
CA GLN A 115 10.31 -18.93 22.90
C GLN A 115 10.32 -18.14 21.57
N GLN A 116 10.86 -18.74 20.50
CA GLN A 116 10.85 -18.15 19.16
C GLN A 116 9.42 -18.01 18.62
N LEU A 117 8.56 -19.03 18.78
CA LEU A 117 7.15 -18.97 18.39
C LEU A 117 6.39 -17.88 19.16
N HIS A 118 6.62 -17.75 20.47
CA HIS A 118 6.04 -16.64 21.25
C HIS A 118 6.49 -15.28 20.72
N SER A 119 7.78 -15.09 20.46
CA SER A 119 8.28 -13.84 19.89
C SER A 119 7.66 -13.55 18.52
N ALA A 120 7.60 -14.54 17.63
CA ALA A 120 6.99 -14.42 16.31
C ALA A 120 5.50 -14.06 16.39
N SER A 121 4.73 -14.73 17.26
CA SER A 121 3.31 -14.43 17.47
C SER A 121 3.07 -13.00 17.95
N ASN A 122 3.92 -12.48 18.86
CA ASN A 122 3.83 -11.11 19.34
C ASN A 122 4.13 -10.09 18.24
N VAL A 123 5.14 -10.34 17.40
CA VAL A 123 5.47 -9.49 16.25
C VAL A 123 4.33 -9.48 15.23
N LEU A 124 3.73 -10.64 14.93
CA LEU A 124 2.59 -10.74 14.03
C LEU A 124 1.40 -9.93 14.54
N ARG A 125 1.04 -10.08 15.82
CA ARG A 125 -0.04 -9.32 16.45
C ARG A 125 0.21 -7.82 16.42
N SER A 126 1.43 -7.39 16.77
CA SER A 126 1.79 -5.97 16.71
C SER A 126 1.73 -5.42 15.28
N SER A 127 2.17 -6.20 14.29
CA SER A 127 2.12 -5.79 12.88
C SER A 127 0.69 -5.70 12.37
N ALA A 128 -0.17 -6.64 12.77
CA ALA A 128 -1.59 -6.63 12.48
C ALA A 128 -2.30 -5.40 13.09
N ASP A 129 -1.99 -5.03 14.34
CA ASP A 129 -2.57 -3.85 15.00
C ASP A 129 -2.17 -2.52 14.31
N VAL A 130 -0.90 -2.42 13.91
CA VAL A 130 -0.41 -1.28 13.12
C VAL A 130 -1.11 -1.22 11.76
N ALA A 131 -1.24 -2.37 11.07
CA ALA A 131 -1.93 -2.44 9.79
C ALA A 131 -3.43 -2.11 9.92
N ALA A 132 -4.12 -2.53 10.99
CA ALA A 132 -5.49 -2.13 11.28
C ALA A 132 -5.63 -0.61 11.41
N THR A 133 -4.77 0.00 12.22
CA THR A 133 -4.78 1.44 12.46
C THR A 133 -4.53 2.22 11.17
N GLN A 134 -3.54 1.79 10.37
CA GLN A 134 -3.24 2.42 9.08
C GLN A 134 -4.39 2.24 8.09
N SER A 135 -5.02 1.06 8.05
CA SER A 135 -6.16 0.80 7.16
C SER A 135 -7.34 1.71 7.51
N MET A 136 -7.64 1.92 8.79
CA MET A 136 -8.69 2.86 9.20
C MET A 136 -8.37 4.30 8.79
N ALA A 137 -7.11 4.73 8.95
CA ALA A 137 -6.69 6.06 8.51
C ALA A 137 -6.84 6.24 6.99
N VAL A 138 -6.46 5.23 6.20
CA VAL A 138 -6.65 5.25 4.73
C VAL A 138 -8.12 5.25 4.36
N SER A 139 -8.97 4.44 5.01
CA SER A 139 -10.42 4.45 4.76
C SER A 139 -11.03 5.83 5.03
N SER A 140 -10.70 6.47 6.16
CA SER A 140 -11.18 7.81 6.47
C SER A 140 -10.71 8.85 5.45
N GLY A 141 -9.43 8.82 5.04
CA GLY A 141 -8.93 9.71 3.98
C GLY A 141 -9.59 9.44 2.62
N THR A 142 -9.98 8.20 2.36
CA THR A 142 -10.70 7.82 1.13
C THR A 142 -12.14 8.33 1.13
N GLU A 143 -12.83 8.29 2.28
CA GLU A 143 -14.16 8.90 2.43
C GLU A 143 -14.12 10.42 2.21
N GLU A 144 -13.12 11.10 2.76
CA GLU A 144 -12.91 12.53 2.52
C GLU A 144 -12.61 12.81 1.03
N ALA A 145 -11.74 12.01 0.41
CA ALA A 145 -11.44 12.12 -1.01
C ALA A 145 -12.69 11.91 -1.88
N SER A 146 -13.53 10.91 -1.56
CA SER A 146 -14.79 10.65 -2.26
C SER A 146 -15.74 11.85 -2.18
N SER A 147 -15.88 12.44 -0.99
CA SER A 147 -16.65 13.67 -0.79
C SER A 147 -16.11 14.83 -1.65
N ASN A 148 -14.79 15.02 -1.67
CA ASN A 148 -14.16 16.06 -2.49
C ASN A 148 -14.38 15.83 -3.99
N VAL A 149 -14.28 14.59 -4.46
CA VAL A 149 -14.55 14.23 -5.86
C VAL A 149 -16.01 14.56 -6.22
N GLN A 150 -16.97 14.27 -5.34
CA GLN A 150 -18.38 14.61 -5.56
C GLN A 150 -18.62 16.12 -5.63
N LEU A 151 -17.91 16.91 -4.82
CA LEU A 151 -17.96 18.38 -4.89
C LEU A 151 -17.41 18.89 -6.22
N VAL A 152 -16.29 18.35 -6.71
CA VAL A 152 -15.73 18.72 -8.01
C VAL A 152 -16.68 18.32 -9.16
N ALA A 153 -17.33 17.16 -9.07
CA ALA A 153 -18.34 16.73 -10.05
C ALA A 153 -19.51 17.74 -10.15
N THR A 154 -19.97 18.20 -9.00
CA THR A 154 -21.04 19.20 -8.91
C THR A 154 -20.59 20.52 -9.51
N ALA A 155 -19.39 20.99 -9.16
CA ALA A 155 -18.80 22.21 -9.73
C ALA A 155 -18.59 22.12 -11.25
N ALA A 156 -18.15 20.98 -11.77
CA ALA A 156 -17.99 20.76 -13.21
C ALA A 156 -19.34 20.80 -13.95
N THR A 157 -20.40 20.30 -13.32
CA THR A 157 -21.77 20.38 -13.86
C THR A 157 -22.28 21.83 -13.90
N GLU A 158 -22.07 22.59 -12.82
CA GLU A 158 -22.42 24.02 -12.75
C GLU A 158 -21.61 24.87 -13.76
N LEU A 159 -20.32 24.57 -13.93
CA LEU A 159 -19.48 25.20 -14.94
C LEU A 159 -20.00 24.91 -16.35
N SER A 160 -20.36 23.66 -16.64
CA SER A 160 -20.93 23.28 -17.94
C SER A 160 -22.23 24.03 -18.24
N ALA A 161 -23.10 24.20 -17.24
CA ALA A 161 -24.31 25.01 -17.39
C ALA A 161 -23.98 26.48 -17.68
N SER A 162 -23.03 27.05 -16.94
CA SER A 162 -22.59 28.45 -17.11
C SER A 162 -21.95 28.69 -18.47
N ILE A 163 -21.13 27.76 -18.97
CA ILE A 163 -20.51 27.80 -20.30
C ILE A 163 -21.57 27.80 -21.39
N ASN A 164 -22.60 26.96 -21.28
CA ASN A 164 -23.72 26.93 -22.23
C ASN A 164 -24.51 28.25 -22.25
N GLU A 165 -24.75 28.86 -21.07
CA GLU A 165 -25.39 30.16 -20.97
C GLU A 165 -24.56 31.27 -21.65
N ILE A 166 -23.25 31.31 -21.36
CA ILE A 166 -22.32 32.25 -22.00
C ILE A 166 -22.30 32.05 -23.52
N SER A 167 -22.27 30.80 -24.01
CA SER A 167 -22.33 30.49 -25.43
C SER A 167 -23.59 31.05 -26.10
N SER A 168 -24.75 30.93 -25.44
CA SER A 168 -26.00 31.50 -25.91
C SER A 168 -25.93 33.03 -25.94
N GLN A 169 -25.39 33.66 -24.90
CA GLN A 169 -25.28 35.11 -24.81
C GLN A 169 -24.31 35.71 -25.85
N VAL A 170 -23.22 34.99 -26.17
CA VAL A 170 -22.28 35.38 -27.23
C VAL A 170 -22.96 35.31 -28.60
N THR A 171 -23.75 34.27 -28.85
CA THR A 171 -24.54 34.13 -30.08
C THR A 171 -25.55 35.27 -30.23
N GLU A 172 -26.27 35.61 -29.16
CA GLU A 172 -27.19 36.74 -29.14
C GLU A 172 -26.48 38.07 -29.41
N THR A 173 -25.30 38.27 -28.81
CA THR A 173 -24.47 39.47 -29.03
C THR A 173 -24.03 39.60 -30.49
N SER A 174 -23.62 38.49 -31.11
CA SER A 174 -23.25 38.46 -32.54
C SER A 174 -24.44 38.83 -33.44
N ASN A 175 -25.62 38.26 -33.19
CA ASN A 175 -26.84 38.59 -33.92
C ASN A 175 -27.24 40.07 -33.75
N MET A 176 -27.09 40.61 -32.54
CA MET A 176 -27.38 42.02 -32.24
C MET A 176 -26.40 42.95 -32.99
N ALA A 177 -25.11 42.63 -33.00
CA ALA A 177 -24.11 43.36 -33.75
C ALA A 177 -24.45 43.38 -35.26
N GLN A 178 -24.79 42.22 -35.83
CA GLN A 178 -25.18 42.13 -37.24
C GLN A 178 -26.43 42.98 -37.55
N SER A 179 -27.45 42.93 -36.67
CA SER A 179 -28.65 43.77 -36.84
C SER A 179 -28.33 45.27 -36.69
N ALA A 180 -27.40 45.64 -35.83
CA ALA A 180 -26.99 47.03 -35.63
C ALA A 180 -26.22 47.56 -36.86
N THR A 181 -25.34 46.75 -37.46
CA THR A 181 -24.64 47.09 -38.72
C THR A 181 -25.65 47.38 -39.84
N GLU A 182 -26.66 46.53 -40.00
CA GLU A 182 -27.70 46.72 -41.02
C GLU A 182 -28.50 48.01 -40.79
N ARG A 183 -28.86 48.32 -39.54
CA ARG A 183 -29.56 49.58 -39.21
C ARG A 183 -28.69 50.81 -39.44
N ALA A 184 -27.39 50.74 -39.11
CA ALA A 184 -26.44 51.82 -39.36
C ALA A 184 -26.30 52.07 -40.87
N ARG A 185 -26.22 51.01 -41.68
CA ARG A 185 -26.18 51.10 -43.15
C ARG A 185 -27.41 51.79 -43.72
N ASN A 186 -28.61 51.35 -43.33
CA ASN A 186 -29.87 51.99 -43.75
C ASN A 186 -29.94 53.47 -43.34
N THR A 187 -29.43 53.81 -42.15
CA THR A 187 -29.37 55.20 -41.68
C THR A 187 -28.42 56.04 -42.54
N ASN A 188 -27.25 55.50 -42.88
CA ASN A 188 -26.29 56.15 -43.76
C ASN A 188 -26.88 56.43 -45.15
N GLU A 189 -27.60 55.47 -45.73
CA GLU A 189 -28.28 55.63 -47.03
C GLU A 189 -29.33 56.76 -46.99
N ASN A 190 -30.11 56.85 -45.91
CA ASN A 190 -31.08 57.94 -45.72
C ASN A 190 -30.41 59.32 -45.59
N ILE A 191 -29.27 59.40 -44.89
CA ILE A 191 -28.53 60.66 -44.74
C ILE A 191 -27.86 61.08 -46.05
N GLN A 192 -27.35 60.14 -46.83
CA GLN A 192 -26.87 60.43 -48.18
C GLN A 192 -27.99 60.99 -49.07
N GLY A 193 -29.19 60.42 -49.00
CA GLY A 193 -30.37 60.96 -49.69
C GLY A 193 -30.73 62.39 -49.25
N LEU A 194 -30.59 62.72 -47.96
CA LEU A 194 -30.77 64.09 -47.46
C LEU A 194 -29.72 65.05 -48.00
N ASN A 195 -28.45 64.63 -48.08
CA ASN A 195 -27.38 65.44 -48.65
C ASN A 195 -27.61 65.72 -50.15
N ASP A 196 -28.04 64.70 -50.91
CA ASP A 196 -28.40 64.86 -52.32
C ASP A 196 -29.59 65.82 -52.52
N ALA A 197 -30.58 65.76 -51.63
CA ALA A 197 -31.71 66.69 -51.64
C ALA A 197 -31.26 68.13 -51.33
N ALA A 198 -30.37 68.31 -50.35
CA ALA A 198 -29.81 69.60 -49.99
C ALA A 198 -28.99 70.21 -51.14
N LEU A 199 -28.19 69.40 -51.86
CA LEU A 199 -27.47 69.83 -53.06
C LEU A 199 -28.41 70.34 -54.15
N LYS A 200 -29.48 69.59 -54.47
CA LYS A 200 -30.50 70.01 -55.45
C LYS A 200 -31.21 71.31 -55.04
N ILE A 201 -31.51 71.47 -53.75
CA ILE A 201 -32.10 72.74 -53.26
C ILE A 201 -31.10 73.88 -53.43
N GLY A 202 -29.82 73.66 -53.13
CA GLY A 202 -28.75 74.63 -53.36
C GLY A 202 -28.67 75.10 -54.81
N GLU A 203 -28.74 74.18 -55.77
CA GLU A 203 -28.78 74.50 -57.21
C GLU A 203 -29.98 75.38 -57.58
N VAL A 204 -31.16 75.05 -57.07
CA VAL A 204 -32.40 75.82 -57.32
C VAL A 204 -32.30 77.23 -56.71
N ILE A 205 -31.75 77.35 -55.50
CA ILE A 205 -31.57 78.65 -54.83
C ILE A 205 -30.55 79.51 -55.58
N GLY A 206 -29.47 78.91 -56.11
CA GLY A 206 -28.53 79.59 -56.99
C GLY A 206 -29.22 80.19 -58.22
N LEU A 207 -30.05 79.41 -58.91
CA LEU A 207 -30.84 79.89 -60.04
C LEU A 207 -31.80 81.04 -59.66
N ILE A 208 -32.46 80.96 -58.50
CA ILE A 208 -33.35 82.03 -58.02
C ILE A 208 -32.55 83.30 -57.73
N SER A 209 -31.35 83.17 -57.16
CA SER A 209 -30.45 84.30 -56.91
C SER A 209 -30.04 84.99 -58.21
N ASP A 210 -29.70 84.21 -59.24
CA ASP A 210 -29.38 84.73 -60.58
C ASP A 210 -30.57 85.46 -61.22
N ILE A 211 -31.78 84.90 -61.11
CA ILE A 211 -33.02 85.52 -61.59
C ILE A 211 -33.29 86.83 -60.85
N ALA A 212 -33.10 86.87 -59.52
CA ALA A 212 -33.25 88.09 -58.73
C ALA A 212 -32.23 89.16 -59.15
N GLY A 213 -30.98 88.76 -59.41
CA GLY A 213 -29.94 89.64 -59.95
C GLY A 213 -30.29 90.24 -61.32
N GLN A 214 -30.77 89.40 -62.25
CA GLN A 214 -31.26 89.85 -63.55
C GLN A 214 -32.47 90.78 -63.42
N THR A 215 -33.42 90.45 -62.54
CA THR A 215 -34.62 91.25 -62.28
C THR A 215 -34.25 92.62 -61.72
N ASN A 216 -33.27 92.70 -60.83
CA ASN A 216 -32.74 93.95 -60.29
C ASN A 216 -32.08 94.80 -61.39
N LEU A 217 -31.32 94.20 -62.30
CA LEU A 217 -30.73 94.88 -63.46
C LEU A 217 -31.78 95.38 -64.46
N LEU A 218 -32.81 94.57 -64.75
CA LEU A 218 -33.95 94.97 -65.58
C LEU A 218 -34.71 96.14 -64.97
N ALA A 219 -34.99 96.09 -63.67
CA ALA A 219 -35.65 97.16 -62.92
C ALA A 219 -34.82 98.45 -62.86
N LEU A 220 -33.48 98.33 -62.77
CA LEU A 220 -32.58 99.47 -62.86
C LEU A 220 -32.64 100.13 -64.25
N ASN A 221 -32.57 99.33 -65.32
CA ASN A 221 -32.70 99.83 -66.69
C ASN A 221 -34.06 100.51 -66.92
N ALA A 222 -35.14 99.94 -66.39
CA ALA A 222 -36.48 100.53 -66.46
C ALA A 222 -36.57 101.85 -65.68
N THR A 223 -35.92 101.95 -64.51
CA THR A 223 -35.82 103.21 -63.73
C THR A 223 -35.08 104.28 -64.52
N ILE A 224 -33.99 103.92 -65.22
CA ILE A 224 -33.21 104.84 -66.08
C ILE A 224 -34.07 105.35 -67.23
N GLU A 225 -34.80 104.47 -67.93
CA GLU A 225 -35.63 104.87 -69.07
C GLU A 225 -36.87 105.68 -68.62
N ALA A 226 -37.43 105.36 -67.46
CA ALA A 226 -38.50 106.15 -66.84
C ALA A 226 -38.03 107.57 -66.48
N ALA A 227 -36.79 107.74 -66.00
CA ALA A 227 -36.20 109.04 -65.76
C ALA A 227 -35.97 109.81 -67.08
N ARG A 228 -35.61 109.10 -68.15
CA ARG A 228 -35.41 109.66 -69.50
C ARG A 228 -36.71 110.17 -70.14
N ALA A 229 -37.84 109.53 -69.85
CA ALA A 229 -39.17 109.93 -70.30
C ALA A 229 -39.75 111.14 -69.55
N GLY A 230 -39.07 111.68 -68.53
CA GLY A 230 -39.49 112.87 -67.80
C GLY A 230 -40.82 112.69 -67.05
N ASP A 231 -41.72 113.68 -67.13
CA ASP A 231 -43.00 113.66 -66.40
C ASP A 231 -43.94 112.50 -66.82
N ALA A 232 -43.83 112.02 -68.06
CA ALA A 232 -44.63 110.91 -68.56
C ALA A 232 -44.21 109.54 -67.97
N GLY A 233 -42.98 109.44 -67.45
CA GLY A 233 -42.41 108.20 -66.90
C GLY A 233 -42.63 107.98 -65.40
N LYS A 234 -43.19 108.95 -64.66
CA LYS A 234 -43.30 108.91 -63.19
C LYS A 234 -43.98 107.66 -62.63
N GLY A 235 -45.09 107.21 -63.23
CA GLY A 235 -45.78 105.99 -62.81
C GLY A 235 -44.94 104.72 -63.06
N PHE A 236 -44.19 104.69 -64.17
CA PHE A 236 -43.29 103.60 -64.51
C PHE A 236 -42.07 103.53 -63.58
N ALA A 237 -41.55 104.70 -63.17
CA ALA A 237 -40.45 104.81 -62.22
C ALA A 237 -40.79 104.20 -60.84
N VAL A 238 -42.04 104.40 -60.36
CA VAL A 238 -42.50 103.81 -59.08
C VAL A 238 -42.54 102.29 -59.19
N VAL A 239 -43.11 101.74 -60.26
CA VAL A 239 -43.17 100.28 -60.48
C VAL A 239 -41.75 99.70 -60.60
N ALA A 240 -40.87 100.35 -61.37
CA ALA A 240 -39.49 99.91 -61.51
C ALA A 240 -38.73 99.93 -60.16
N SER A 241 -38.94 100.94 -59.32
CA SER A 241 -38.37 100.97 -57.96
C SER A 241 -38.92 99.86 -57.06
N GLU A 242 -40.21 99.55 -57.16
CA GLU A 242 -40.82 98.47 -56.38
C GLU A 242 -40.29 97.10 -56.80
N VAL A 243 -40.20 96.84 -58.12
CA VAL A 243 -39.58 95.62 -58.66
C VAL A 243 -38.12 95.50 -58.22
N LYS A 244 -37.37 96.61 -58.21
CA LYS A 244 -35.98 96.65 -57.73
C LYS A 244 -35.89 96.27 -56.25
N ASN A 245 -36.77 96.80 -55.41
CA ASN A 245 -36.82 96.45 -53.98
C ASN A 245 -37.17 94.98 -53.77
N LEU A 246 -38.17 94.46 -54.49
CA LEU A 246 -38.58 93.07 -54.40
C LEU A 246 -37.46 92.11 -54.85
N ALA A 247 -36.71 92.47 -55.90
CA ALA A 247 -35.55 91.73 -56.36
C ALA A 247 -34.42 91.71 -55.29
N ASN A 248 -34.14 92.84 -54.63
CA ASN A 248 -33.16 92.88 -53.54
C ASN A 248 -33.61 92.05 -52.32
N GLN A 249 -34.89 92.11 -51.95
CA GLN A 249 -35.45 91.26 -50.89
C GLN A 249 -35.35 89.77 -51.25
N THR A 250 -35.63 89.42 -52.50
CA THR A 250 -35.49 88.05 -52.99
C THR A 250 -34.04 87.59 -52.91
N GLY A 251 -33.09 88.42 -53.35
CA GLY A 251 -31.66 88.14 -53.23
C GLY A 251 -31.23 87.90 -51.78
N LYS A 252 -31.69 88.76 -50.85
CA LYS A 252 -31.43 88.60 -49.41
C LYS A 252 -32.00 87.29 -48.87
N ALA A 253 -33.24 86.95 -49.21
CA ALA A 253 -33.86 85.70 -48.80
C ALA A 253 -33.13 84.47 -49.37
N THR A 254 -32.65 84.52 -50.62
CA THR A 254 -31.84 83.44 -51.20
C THR A 254 -30.49 83.27 -50.51
N GLU A 255 -29.85 84.36 -50.06
CA GLU A 255 -28.62 84.33 -49.27
C GLU A 255 -28.85 83.62 -47.93
N ASP A 256 -29.92 83.97 -47.22
CA ASP A 256 -30.28 83.35 -45.94
C ASP A 256 -30.60 81.84 -46.11
N ILE A 257 -31.34 81.47 -47.16
CA ILE A 257 -31.61 80.05 -47.45
C ILE A 257 -30.32 79.31 -47.82
N THR A 258 -29.41 79.92 -48.58
CA THR A 258 -28.11 79.31 -48.92
C THR A 258 -27.31 78.98 -47.66
N ASN A 259 -27.27 79.91 -46.69
CA ASN A 259 -26.63 79.67 -45.40
C ASN A 259 -27.28 78.49 -44.64
N GLN A 260 -28.61 78.38 -44.69
CA GLN A 260 -29.33 77.26 -44.06
C GLN A 260 -29.02 75.92 -44.75
N ILE A 261 -28.94 75.89 -46.08
CA ILE A 261 -28.57 74.69 -46.85
C ILE A 261 -27.14 74.25 -46.55
N ASN A 262 -26.19 75.18 -46.48
CA ASN A 262 -24.82 74.88 -46.08
C ASN A 262 -24.77 74.29 -44.66
N GLY A 263 -25.57 74.81 -43.74
CA GLY A 263 -25.72 74.24 -42.39
C GLY A 263 -26.26 72.81 -42.40
N ILE A 264 -27.25 72.51 -43.25
CA ILE A 264 -27.80 71.16 -43.43
C ILE A 264 -26.75 70.20 -44.02
N GLN A 265 -26.00 70.63 -45.03
CA GLN A 265 -24.92 69.85 -45.64
C GLN A 265 -23.80 69.54 -44.63
N GLN A 266 -23.40 70.53 -43.83
CA GLN A 266 -22.41 70.31 -42.78
C GLN A 266 -22.92 69.34 -41.71
N ALA A 267 -24.17 69.49 -41.26
CA ALA A 267 -24.76 68.59 -40.28
C ALA A 267 -24.91 67.16 -40.80
N THR A 268 -25.27 66.98 -42.08
CA THR A 268 -25.34 65.66 -42.71
C THR A 268 -23.96 65.03 -42.86
N SER A 269 -22.92 65.77 -43.24
CA SER A 269 -21.54 65.27 -43.27
C SER A 269 -21.09 64.77 -41.89
N LEU A 270 -21.30 65.55 -40.83
CA LEU A 270 -20.97 65.15 -39.46
C LEU A 270 -21.73 63.89 -39.03
N ALA A 271 -22.98 63.74 -39.46
CA ALA A 271 -23.77 62.56 -39.16
C ALA A 271 -23.28 61.31 -39.90
N VAL A 272 -22.80 61.43 -41.15
CA VAL A 272 -22.15 60.32 -41.88
C VAL A 272 -20.89 59.87 -41.16
N ASP A 273 -20.02 60.81 -40.75
CA ASP A 273 -18.79 60.48 -40.02
C ASP A 273 -19.09 59.74 -38.71
N ALA A 274 -20.09 60.23 -37.94
CA ALA A 274 -20.53 59.57 -36.71
C ALA A 274 -21.08 58.15 -36.95
N ILE A 275 -21.79 57.93 -38.06
CA ILE A 275 -22.28 56.58 -38.42
C ILE A 275 -21.12 55.66 -38.80
N ASP A 276 -20.10 56.14 -39.52
CA ASP A 276 -18.92 55.34 -39.85
C ASP A 276 -18.17 54.88 -38.59
N GLU A 277 -18.03 55.77 -37.59
CA GLU A 277 -17.46 55.42 -36.29
C GLU A 277 -18.29 54.34 -35.56
N ILE A 278 -19.62 54.44 -35.59
CA ILE A 278 -20.52 53.43 -35.02
C ILE A 278 -20.34 52.08 -35.72
N VAL A 279 -20.25 52.06 -37.06
CA VAL A 279 -20.04 50.82 -37.83
C VAL A 279 -18.72 50.15 -37.47
N ARG A 280 -17.64 50.92 -37.30
CA ARG A 280 -16.34 50.41 -36.84
C ARG A 280 -16.44 49.81 -35.44
N MET A 281 -17.10 50.51 -34.51
CA MET A 281 -17.30 50.01 -33.15
C MET A 281 -18.10 48.70 -33.11
N ILE A 282 -19.15 48.58 -33.93
CA ILE A 282 -19.93 47.34 -34.04
C ILE A 282 -19.10 46.20 -34.63
N SER A 283 -18.23 46.49 -35.59
CA SER A 283 -17.30 45.49 -36.16
C SER A 283 -16.33 44.97 -35.10
N ASP A 284 -15.80 45.86 -34.26
CA ASP A 284 -14.94 45.52 -33.11
C ASP A 284 -15.68 44.63 -32.09
N ILE A 285 -16.96 44.90 -31.84
CA ILE A 285 -17.82 44.06 -30.99
C ILE A 285 -17.98 42.66 -31.60
N SER A 286 -18.21 42.56 -32.90
CA SER A 286 -18.37 41.27 -33.59
C SER A 286 -17.09 40.43 -33.54
N GLU A 287 -15.91 41.05 -33.72
CA GLU A 287 -14.62 40.35 -33.62
C GLU A 287 -14.37 39.83 -32.20
N ARG A 288 -14.64 40.65 -31.19
CA ARG A 288 -14.52 40.25 -29.77
C ARG A 288 -15.49 39.13 -29.41
N ALA A 289 -16.73 39.18 -29.91
CA ALA A 289 -17.70 38.10 -29.70
C ALA A 289 -17.21 36.77 -30.29
N ALA A 290 -16.60 36.80 -31.49
CA ALA A 290 -16.00 35.61 -32.08
C ALA A 290 -14.82 35.06 -31.26
N ALA A 291 -13.97 35.94 -30.71
CA ALA A 291 -12.88 35.52 -29.83
C ALA A 291 -13.41 34.88 -28.52
N VAL A 292 -14.48 35.43 -27.93
CA VAL A 292 -15.11 34.83 -26.75
C VAL A 292 -15.74 33.47 -27.11
N ALA A 293 -16.39 33.34 -28.27
CA ALA A 293 -16.95 32.06 -28.71
C ALA A 293 -15.88 30.96 -28.79
N ALA A 294 -14.72 31.27 -29.38
CA ALA A 294 -13.61 30.32 -29.45
C ALA A 294 -13.09 29.92 -28.05
N ALA A 295 -12.99 30.88 -27.12
CA ALA A 295 -12.59 30.58 -25.74
C ALA A 295 -13.63 29.72 -24.99
N VAL A 296 -14.92 29.91 -25.27
CA VAL A 296 -16.02 29.11 -24.72
C VAL A 296 -15.99 27.67 -25.25
N GLU A 297 -15.66 27.46 -26.53
CA GLU A 297 -15.45 26.12 -27.08
C GLU A 297 -14.27 25.39 -26.39
N GLU A 298 -13.14 26.08 -26.16
CA GLU A 298 -12.00 25.52 -25.44
C GLU A 298 -12.36 25.17 -23.99
N GLN A 299 -13.08 26.05 -23.29
CA GLN A 299 -13.57 25.79 -21.94
C GLN A 299 -14.54 24.59 -21.88
N THR A 300 -15.34 24.39 -22.92
CA THR A 300 -16.25 23.24 -23.01
C THR A 300 -15.46 21.93 -23.04
N VAL A 301 -14.39 21.86 -23.84
CA VAL A 301 -13.51 20.69 -23.90
C VAL A 301 -12.82 20.46 -22.55
N ALA A 302 -12.22 21.50 -21.97
CA ALA A 302 -11.53 21.39 -20.69
C ALA A 302 -12.46 20.94 -19.55
N THR A 303 -13.70 21.45 -19.51
CA THR A 303 -14.69 21.04 -18.51
C THR A 303 -15.15 19.60 -18.71
N GLY A 304 -15.23 19.14 -19.96
CA GLY A 304 -15.45 17.73 -20.29
C GLY A 304 -14.32 16.83 -19.78
N GLU A 305 -13.07 17.22 -19.97
CA GLU A 305 -11.92 16.49 -19.43
C GLU A 305 -11.90 16.47 -17.89
N ILE A 306 -12.26 17.57 -17.23
CA ILE A 306 -12.40 17.61 -15.77
C ILE A 306 -13.45 16.58 -15.31
N SER A 307 -14.60 16.55 -15.98
CA SER A 307 -15.69 15.62 -15.63
C SER A 307 -15.24 14.16 -15.77
N GLN A 308 -14.52 13.83 -16.85
CA GLN A 308 -13.96 12.49 -17.05
C GLN A 308 -12.91 12.12 -15.97
N ASN A 309 -12.01 13.04 -15.63
CA ASN A 309 -11.02 12.82 -14.57
C ASN A 309 -11.67 12.61 -13.20
N VAL A 310 -12.77 13.31 -12.93
CA VAL A 310 -13.56 13.17 -11.70
C VAL A 310 -14.21 11.79 -11.62
N GLU A 311 -14.79 11.28 -12.71
CA GLU A 311 -15.34 9.92 -12.76
C GLU A 311 -14.26 8.86 -12.49
N GLN A 312 -13.07 9.02 -13.09
CA GLN A 312 -11.96 8.12 -12.85
C GLN A 312 -11.47 8.19 -11.39
N ALA A 313 -11.39 9.40 -10.82
CA ALA A 313 -11.03 9.58 -9.42
C ALA A 313 -12.06 8.94 -8.48
N ALA A 314 -13.36 9.07 -8.78
CA ALA A 314 -14.44 8.44 -8.02
C ALA A 314 -14.27 6.91 -7.99
N ALA A 315 -14.10 6.29 -9.17
CA ALA A 315 -13.85 4.86 -9.28
C ALA A 315 -12.59 4.42 -8.50
N GLY A 316 -11.52 5.22 -8.57
CA GLY A 316 -10.30 4.97 -7.79
C GLY A 316 -10.53 5.02 -6.28
N THR A 317 -11.34 5.96 -5.78
CA THR A 317 -11.69 6.01 -4.35
C THR A 317 -12.54 4.81 -3.91
N GLU A 318 -13.46 4.33 -4.75
CA GLU A 318 -14.24 3.12 -4.47
C GLU A 318 -13.36 1.87 -4.42
N GLU A 319 -12.41 1.74 -5.35
CA GLU A 319 -11.46 0.63 -5.39
C GLU A 319 -10.58 0.60 -4.13
N ILE A 320 -10.05 1.75 -3.70
CA ILE A 320 -9.25 1.86 -2.48
C ILE A 320 -10.09 1.47 -1.25
N SER A 321 -11.35 1.92 -1.18
CA SER A 321 -12.26 1.58 -0.08
C SER A 321 -12.52 0.07 -0.01
N ALA A 322 -12.75 -0.58 -1.15
CA ALA A 322 -12.91 -2.04 -1.22
C ALA A 322 -11.62 -2.78 -0.84
N ALA A 323 -10.46 -2.30 -1.29
CA ALA A 323 -9.17 -2.86 -0.93
C ALA A 323 -8.91 -2.77 0.59
N MET A 324 -9.26 -1.65 1.23
CA MET A 324 -9.10 -1.50 2.69
C MET A 324 -10.02 -2.42 3.50
N GLN A 325 -11.22 -2.72 3.00
CA GLN A 325 -12.07 -3.76 3.60
C GLN A 325 -11.40 -5.14 3.54
N GLY A 326 -10.78 -5.48 2.41
CA GLY A 326 -9.99 -6.71 2.26
C GLY A 326 -8.79 -6.78 3.20
N VAL A 327 -8.03 -5.67 3.33
CA VAL A 327 -6.90 -5.58 4.27
C VAL A 327 -7.39 -5.73 5.72
N SER A 328 -8.49 -5.09 6.09
CA SER A 328 -9.08 -5.22 7.42
C SER A 328 -9.43 -6.68 7.75
N GLY A 329 -9.99 -7.42 6.80
CA GLY A 329 -10.23 -8.86 6.92
C GLY A 329 -8.93 -9.66 7.12
N ALA A 330 -7.93 -9.44 6.27
CA ALA A 330 -6.64 -10.14 6.38
C ALA A 330 -5.91 -9.85 7.71
N VAL A 331 -6.05 -8.64 8.24
CA VAL A 331 -5.54 -8.25 9.55
C VAL A 331 -6.26 -9.00 10.67
N ALA A 332 -7.58 -9.17 10.59
CA ALA A 332 -8.34 -9.96 11.54
C ALA A 332 -7.89 -11.43 11.53
N ASP A 333 -7.73 -12.03 10.35
CA ASP A 333 -7.25 -13.41 10.19
C ASP A 333 -5.83 -13.58 10.75
N THR A 334 -4.95 -12.60 10.52
CA THR A 334 -3.57 -12.61 11.05
C THR A 334 -3.57 -12.56 12.58
N ASN A 335 -4.45 -11.77 13.18
CA ASN A 335 -4.59 -11.70 14.64
C ASN A 335 -5.09 -13.04 15.24
N VAL A 336 -6.04 -13.70 14.58
CA VAL A 336 -6.49 -15.05 14.99
C VAL A 336 -5.35 -16.05 14.89
N ALA A 337 -4.65 -16.11 13.75
CA ALA A 337 -3.54 -17.03 13.54
C ALA A 337 -2.38 -16.78 14.53
N ALA A 338 -2.06 -15.51 14.82
CA ALA A 338 -1.05 -15.15 15.81
C ALA A 338 -1.43 -15.64 17.23
N ASN A 339 -2.70 -15.50 17.62
CA ASN A 339 -3.19 -16.03 18.89
C ASN A 339 -3.14 -17.56 18.95
N ASP A 340 -3.49 -18.25 17.86
CA ASP A 340 -3.43 -19.71 17.80
C ASP A 340 -1.99 -20.23 17.91
N VAL A 341 -1.04 -19.57 17.23
CA VAL A 341 0.39 -19.88 17.37
C VAL A 341 0.87 -19.63 18.79
N HIS A 342 0.45 -18.51 19.40
CA HIS A 342 0.79 -18.19 20.78
C HIS A 342 0.28 -19.26 21.75
N GLY A 343 -0.99 -19.64 21.63
CA GLY A 343 -1.60 -20.70 22.46
C GLY A 343 -0.96 -22.07 22.25
N SER A 344 -0.64 -22.42 21.00
CA SER A 344 0.05 -23.66 20.66
C SER A 344 1.47 -23.71 21.23
N ALA A 345 2.19 -22.60 21.18
CA ALA A 345 3.51 -22.47 21.80
C ALA A 345 3.45 -22.61 23.33
N THR A 346 2.47 -21.97 23.99
CA THR A 346 2.22 -22.15 25.43
C THR A 346 2.01 -23.62 25.77
N ASN A 347 1.10 -24.30 25.05
CA ASN A 347 0.77 -25.70 25.28
C ASN A 347 1.99 -26.61 25.07
N LEU A 348 2.77 -26.36 24.02
CA LEU A 348 4.00 -27.12 23.75
C LEU A 348 5.05 -26.91 24.85
N GLY A 349 5.18 -25.67 25.37
CA GLY A 349 6.03 -25.36 26.51
C GLY A 349 5.63 -26.15 27.75
N THR A 350 4.35 -26.11 28.12
CA THR A 350 3.83 -26.88 29.27
C THR A 350 3.99 -28.39 29.09
N GLN A 351 3.74 -28.92 27.89
CA GLN A 351 3.89 -30.35 27.60
C GLN A 351 5.35 -30.80 27.67
N SER A 352 6.28 -29.94 27.24
CA SER A 352 7.73 -30.21 27.29
C SER A 352 8.24 -30.19 28.73
N GLU A 353 7.78 -29.25 29.55
CA GLU A 353 8.11 -29.19 30.98
C GLU A 353 7.54 -30.39 31.74
N SER A 354 6.31 -30.81 31.42
CA SER A 354 5.72 -32.03 31.97
C SER A 354 6.50 -33.28 31.59
N LEU A 355 6.90 -33.42 30.33
CA LEU A 355 7.69 -34.55 29.84
C LEU A 355 9.07 -34.60 30.53
N ARG A 356 9.72 -33.45 30.68
CA ARG A 356 10.98 -33.33 31.42
C ARG A 356 10.82 -33.83 32.84
N GLY A 357 9.80 -33.40 33.58
CA GLY A 357 9.53 -33.86 34.93
C GLY A 357 9.26 -35.38 35.02
N GLN A 358 8.56 -35.96 34.03
CA GLN A 358 8.35 -37.41 33.97
C GLN A 358 9.64 -38.18 33.71
N ILE A 359 10.53 -37.67 32.85
CA ILE A 359 11.81 -38.29 32.55
C ILE A 359 12.77 -38.17 33.73
N ASP A 360 12.88 -37.00 34.35
CA ASP A 360 13.69 -36.79 35.56
C ASP A 360 13.28 -37.78 36.65
N GLY A 361 11.97 -37.92 36.90
CA GLY A 361 11.43 -38.88 37.86
C GLY A 361 11.65 -40.35 37.48
N PHE A 362 11.65 -40.67 36.18
CA PHE A 362 11.98 -42.02 35.70
C PHE A 362 13.47 -42.34 35.90
N LEU A 363 14.36 -41.40 35.59
CA LEU A 363 15.81 -41.57 35.75
C LEU A 363 16.20 -41.71 37.23
N GLU A 364 15.55 -40.96 38.12
CA GLU A 364 15.76 -41.08 39.57
C GLU A 364 15.35 -42.47 40.09
N ARG A 365 14.23 -43.03 39.61
CA ARG A 365 13.83 -44.41 39.92
C ARG A 365 14.79 -45.44 39.35
N MET A 366 15.31 -45.22 38.14
CA MET A 366 16.28 -46.14 37.53
C MET A 366 17.63 -46.13 38.23
N ARG A 367 18.06 -44.99 38.81
CA ARG A 367 19.30 -44.87 39.59
C ARG A 367 19.17 -45.45 41.01
N SER A 368 17.96 -45.62 41.53
CA SER A 368 17.70 -46.19 42.86
C SER A 368 17.45 -47.71 42.86
N LEU A 369 17.35 -48.34 41.69
CA LEU A 369 17.31 -49.79 41.46
C LEU A 369 18.72 -50.37 41.28
#